data_AF-A0A7S4USJ6-F1
#
_entry.id   AF-A0A7S4USJ6-F1
#
_cell.length_a   1.000
_cell.length_b   1.000
_cell.length_c   1.000
_cell.angle_alpha   90.00
_cell.angle_beta   90.00
_cell.angle_gamma   90.00
#
_symmetry.space_group_name_H-M   'P 1'
#
loop_
_entity.id
_entity.type
_entity.pdbx_description
1 polymer ?
#
loop_
_entity_poly.entity_id
_entity_poly.type
_entity_poly.pdbx_seq_one_letter_code
_entity_poly.pdbx_strand_id
1 'polypeptide(L)'
;MAGLERARARLDAWVHRLMWRSQKKDVLDEIKLPEQKTVEVKLNFSPIEYQFYRRQHTYVSEAAKSVLSSCRKLGVRSLDSNASRRFLNQLLKLRQACSHPQVGGSGIHNVHKKVLTMEEILEQLIDRARIECEDAQRCVIAAENGLAAMALINEEKQVAARHYRNALRAVEEGIGKGIKTDSLQQLHTVFNLAEISRGVDPDVSKLEEQAKSIREGYCAAQRVNVTEHLHRFTACSKEVEAKLEEVGRCWFIPAITLLQNSPKGGKLLDDIHTVLSEGRQYYRTGMHATREESMVGRFTSLDGLKLLLDRAEERLLAARQTLIDGLHRLSKEPTERDVELCGNCGDCKANFRKVGPRCPHCLLSDEMDRYKNRLFYHMAERTYERNRREGQRALAYWEEQLEQGEGAGGVRRGYDLLAESSERKAS
;
A
#
# COMPACT_ATOMS: atom_id res chain seq x y z
N MET A 1 46.54 -33.28 -0.38
CA MET A 1 47.77 -32.51 -0.67
C MET A 1 48.36 -32.89 -2.04
N ALA A 2 48.78 -34.14 -2.29
CA ALA A 2 49.42 -34.54 -3.56
C ALA A 2 48.59 -34.29 -4.86
N GLY A 3 47.26 -34.36 -4.81
CA GLY A 3 46.41 -34.08 -5.98
C GLY A 3 46.36 -32.60 -6.36
N LEU A 4 46.40 -31.70 -5.38
CA LEU A 4 46.41 -30.24 -5.57
C LEU A 4 47.74 -29.77 -6.16
N GLU A 5 48.85 -30.36 -5.73
CA GLU A 5 50.17 -30.10 -6.28
C GLU A 5 50.30 -30.56 -7.74
N ARG A 6 49.77 -31.74 -8.08
CA ARG A 6 49.72 -32.21 -9.49
C ARG A 6 48.84 -31.32 -10.36
N ALA A 7 47.69 -30.87 -9.85
CA ALA A 7 46.82 -29.94 -10.57
C ALA A 7 47.51 -28.60 -10.82
N ARG A 8 48.20 -28.06 -9.79
CA ARG A 8 48.99 -26.83 -9.91
C ARG A 8 50.12 -26.97 -10.93
N ALA A 9 50.86 -28.08 -10.92
CA ALA A 9 51.95 -28.33 -11.87
C ALA A 9 51.46 -28.43 -13.33
N ARG A 10 50.31 -29.09 -13.56
CA ARG A 10 49.70 -29.16 -14.90
C ARG A 10 49.21 -27.79 -15.36
N LEU A 11 48.62 -27.01 -14.45
CA LEU A 11 48.17 -25.64 -14.73
C LEU A 11 49.37 -24.75 -15.09
N ASP A 12 50.45 -24.82 -14.31
CA ASP A 12 51.67 -24.03 -14.53
C ASP A 12 52.31 -24.33 -15.89
N ALA A 13 52.45 -25.62 -16.23
CA ALA A 13 52.97 -26.06 -17.52
C ALA A 13 52.13 -25.58 -18.72
N TRP A 14 50.81 -25.47 -18.55
CA TRP A 14 49.91 -24.96 -19.59
C TRP A 14 49.96 -23.43 -19.67
N VAL A 15 49.85 -22.75 -18.53
CA VAL A 15 49.81 -21.29 -18.45
C VAL A 15 51.12 -20.69 -18.94
N HIS A 16 52.27 -21.26 -18.61
CA HIS A 16 53.58 -20.75 -19.07
C HIS A 16 53.75 -20.79 -20.60
N ARG A 17 53.01 -21.66 -21.31
CA ARG A 17 53.04 -21.72 -22.79
C ARG A 17 52.12 -20.70 -23.44
N LEU A 18 51.13 -20.19 -22.72
CA LEU A 18 50.10 -19.28 -23.24
C LEU A 18 50.25 -17.85 -22.72
N MET A 19 50.83 -17.68 -21.53
CA MET A 19 50.92 -16.40 -20.83
C MET A 19 52.29 -16.22 -20.22
N TRP A 20 52.92 -15.10 -20.56
CA TRP A 20 54.09 -14.58 -19.86
C TRP A 20 53.62 -13.56 -18.81
N ARG A 21 54.04 -13.74 -17.56
CA ARG A 21 53.71 -12.80 -16.47
C ARG A 21 54.96 -12.38 -15.72
N SER A 22 55.38 -11.15 -15.92
CA SER A 22 56.39 -10.51 -15.07
C SER A 22 55.75 -10.10 -13.74
N GLN A 23 56.41 -10.37 -12.62
CA GLN A 23 55.97 -9.91 -11.31
C GLN A 23 56.42 -8.47 -11.08
N LYS A 24 55.72 -7.74 -10.19
CA LYS A 24 56.08 -6.36 -9.82
C LYS A 24 57.54 -6.24 -9.37
N LYS A 25 58.07 -7.27 -8.69
CA LYS A 25 59.46 -7.35 -8.25
C LYS A 25 60.46 -7.43 -9.41
N ASP A 26 60.07 -7.99 -10.56
CA ASP A 26 60.95 -8.23 -11.71
C ASP A 26 61.16 -6.96 -12.54
N VAL A 27 60.29 -5.96 -12.35
CA VAL A 27 60.30 -4.68 -13.10
C VAL A 27 60.38 -3.45 -12.17
N LEU A 28 60.57 -3.67 -10.87
CA LEU A 28 60.49 -2.62 -9.85
C LEU A 28 61.52 -1.52 -10.08
N ASP A 29 62.74 -1.92 -10.45
CA ASP A 29 63.90 -1.03 -10.64
C ASP A 29 63.81 -0.22 -11.93
N GLU A 30 63.11 -0.75 -12.95
CA GLU A 30 62.90 -0.08 -14.24
C GLU A 30 61.83 1.02 -14.15
N ILE A 31 60.77 0.78 -13.38
CA ILE A 31 59.59 1.65 -13.33
C ILE A 31 59.73 2.74 -12.25
N LYS A 32 60.72 2.65 -11.35
CA LYS A 32 60.97 3.63 -10.24
C LYS A 32 59.68 3.99 -9.48
N LEU A 33 58.82 3.01 -9.23
CA LEU A 33 57.55 3.25 -8.54
C LEU A 33 57.81 3.67 -7.08
N PRO A 34 57.16 4.74 -6.58
CA PRO A 34 57.25 5.08 -5.17
C PRO A 34 56.66 3.96 -4.32
N GLU A 35 57.13 3.86 -3.07
CA GLU A 35 56.60 2.89 -2.11
C GLU A 35 55.09 3.09 -1.95
N GLN A 36 54.35 2.00 -2.07
CA GLN A 36 52.91 2.02 -1.84
C GLN A 36 52.66 2.18 -0.35
N LYS A 37 52.00 3.28 0.02
CA LYS A 37 51.65 3.58 1.41
C LYS A 37 50.15 3.41 1.60
N THR A 38 49.78 2.67 2.64
CA THR A 38 48.40 2.59 3.12
C THR A 38 48.26 3.56 4.29
N VAL A 39 47.33 4.51 4.17
CA VAL A 39 47.00 5.46 5.25
C VAL A 39 45.61 5.13 5.77
N GLU A 40 45.52 4.80 7.05
CA GLU A 40 44.25 4.53 7.72
C GLU A 40 43.80 5.77 8.49
N VAL A 41 42.63 6.32 8.12
CA VAL A 41 42.02 7.46 8.82
C VAL A 41 40.74 6.97 9.49
N LYS A 42 40.68 7.10 10.82
CA LYS A 42 39.47 6.81 11.59
C LYS A 42 38.52 8.01 11.54
N LEU A 43 37.30 7.79 11.07
CA LEU A 43 36.26 8.79 11.01
C LEU A 43 35.35 8.69 12.24
N ASN A 44 34.81 9.83 12.67
CA ASN A 44 33.79 9.90 13.71
C ASN A 44 32.45 10.25 13.07
N PHE A 45 31.37 9.66 13.58
CA PHE A 45 30.03 10.01 13.16
C PHE A 45 29.67 11.43 13.61
N SER A 46 28.94 12.14 12.75
CA SER A 46 28.16 13.30 13.16
C SER A 46 27.11 12.89 14.21
N PRO A 47 26.55 13.84 14.99
CA PRO A 47 25.50 13.53 15.96
C PRO A 47 24.29 12.80 15.34
N ILE A 48 23.94 13.14 14.10
CA ILE A 48 22.81 12.57 13.35
C ILE A 48 23.11 11.13 12.94
N GLU A 49 24.27 10.88 12.34
CA GLU A 49 24.72 9.54 11.98
C GLU A 49 24.89 8.65 13.21
N TYR A 50 25.42 9.20 14.30
CA TYR A 50 25.57 8.46 15.55
C TYR A 50 24.23 8.01 16.11
N GLN A 51 23.24 8.91 16.14
CA GLN A 51 21.89 8.59 16.62
C GLN A 51 21.21 7.54 15.72
N PHE A 52 21.33 7.70 14.40
CA PHE A 52 20.83 6.72 13.44
C PHE A 52 21.49 5.35 13.61
N TYR A 53 22.83 5.32 13.67
CA TYR A 53 23.61 4.10 13.84
C TYR A 53 23.26 3.40 15.15
N ARG A 54 23.17 4.14 16.26
CA ARG A 54 22.81 3.58 17.58
C ARG A 54 21.43 2.93 17.55
N ARG A 55 20.46 3.59 16.92
CA ARG A 55 19.10 3.05 16.76
C ARG A 55 19.09 1.78 15.90
N GLN A 56 19.81 1.80 14.77
CA GLN A 56 19.96 0.64 13.89
C GLN A 56 20.67 -0.52 14.59
N HIS A 57 21.68 -0.22 15.41
CA HIS A 57 22.39 -1.21 16.23
C HIS A 57 21.47 -1.93 17.19
N THR A 58 20.59 -1.22 17.90
CA THR A 58 19.61 -1.86 18.80
C THR A 58 18.71 -2.82 18.03
N TYR A 59 18.11 -2.37 16.93
CA TYR A 59 17.23 -3.20 16.09
C TYR A 59 17.94 -4.45 15.55
N VAL A 60 19.13 -4.27 14.99
CA VAL A 60 19.94 -5.35 14.42
C VAL A 60 20.36 -6.32 15.52
N SER A 61 20.74 -5.82 16.70
CA SER A 61 21.15 -6.66 17.84
C SER A 61 20.00 -7.55 18.30
N GLU A 62 18.79 -7.01 18.43
CA GLU A 62 17.59 -7.77 18.79
C GLU A 62 17.24 -8.82 17.73
N ALA A 63 17.23 -8.43 16.45
CA ALA A 63 16.96 -9.34 15.34
C ALA A 63 18.01 -10.47 15.25
N ALA A 64 19.29 -10.13 15.43
CA ALA A 64 20.38 -11.10 15.42
C ALA A 64 20.30 -12.06 16.62
N LYS A 65 19.99 -11.55 17.82
CA LYS A 65 19.75 -12.36 19.02
C LYS A 65 18.56 -13.31 18.81
N SER A 66 17.50 -12.84 18.17
CA SER A 66 16.33 -13.67 17.85
C SER A 66 16.72 -14.86 16.96
N VAL A 67 17.47 -14.63 15.88
CA VAL A 67 17.97 -15.70 14.99
C VAL A 67 18.81 -16.72 15.77
N LEU A 68 19.75 -16.24 16.59
CA LEU A 68 20.59 -17.11 17.41
C LEU A 68 19.77 -17.93 18.43
N SER A 69 18.76 -17.30 19.04
CA SER A 69 17.89 -17.95 20.01
C SER A 69 17.05 -19.07 19.37
N SER A 70 16.57 -18.87 18.14
CA SER A 70 15.83 -19.88 17.39
C SER A 70 16.71 -21.09 17.06
N CYS A 71 17.96 -20.87 16.63
CA CYS A 71 18.90 -21.96 16.39
C CYS A 71 19.22 -22.75 17.66
N ARG A 72 19.36 -22.05 18.80
CA ARG A 72 19.61 -22.69 20.10
C ARG A 72 18.42 -23.51 20.58
N LYS A 73 17.18 -23.03 20.40
CA LYS A 73 15.95 -23.78 20.73
C LYS A 73 15.83 -25.09 19.95
N LEU A 74 16.30 -25.09 18.70
CA LEU A 74 16.34 -26.28 17.84
C LEU A 74 17.52 -27.22 18.14
N GLY A 75 18.33 -26.93 19.17
CA GLY A 75 19.49 -27.73 19.54
C GLY A 75 20.64 -27.70 18.54
N VAL A 76 20.58 -26.79 17.54
CA VAL A 76 21.57 -26.73 16.46
C VAL A 76 22.79 -25.93 16.94
N ARG A 77 23.97 -26.55 16.91
CA ARG A 77 25.25 -25.92 17.30
C ARG A 77 25.86 -25.03 16.21
N SER A 78 25.34 -25.11 14.98
CA SER A 78 25.80 -24.32 13.83
C SER A 78 24.64 -23.61 13.15
N LEU A 79 24.88 -22.41 12.62
CA LEU A 79 23.90 -21.75 11.76
C LEU A 79 23.81 -22.52 10.44
N ASP A 80 22.59 -22.84 10.00
CA ASP A 80 22.35 -23.33 8.65
C ASP A 80 22.58 -22.19 7.64
N SER A 81 22.60 -22.52 6.34
CA SER A 81 22.87 -21.52 5.28
C SER A 81 21.86 -20.37 5.31
N ASN A 82 20.60 -20.66 5.66
CA ASN A 82 19.54 -19.65 5.72
C ASN A 82 19.65 -18.74 6.95
N ALA A 83 19.84 -19.28 8.15
CA ALA A 83 20.06 -18.46 9.35
C ALA A 83 21.36 -17.65 9.25
N SER A 84 22.42 -18.23 8.66
CA SER A 84 23.67 -17.52 8.37
C SER A 84 23.43 -16.33 7.46
N ARG A 85 22.70 -16.51 6.35
CA ARG A 85 22.34 -15.42 5.44
C ARG A 85 21.53 -14.33 6.15
N ARG A 86 20.52 -14.72 6.95
CA ARG A 86 19.70 -13.78 7.72
C ARG A 86 20.54 -12.98 8.71
N PHE A 87 21.45 -13.62 9.43
CA PHE A 87 22.36 -12.99 10.38
C PHE A 87 23.36 -12.05 9.69
N LEU A 88 24.00 -12.50 8.60
CA LEU A 88 24.94 -11.67 7.84
C LEU A 88 24.25 -10.45 7.22
N ASN A 89 23.00 -10.59 6.77
CA ASN A 89 22.21 -9.46 6.31
C ASN A 89 21.95 -8.42 7.42
N GLN A 90 21.82 -8.84 8.69
CA GLN A 90 21.74 -7.91 9.82
C GLN A 90 23.05 -7.11 9.97
N LEU A 91 24.21 -7.78 9.90
CA LEU A 91 25.51 -7.09 9.95
C LEU A 91 25.76 -6.18 8.74
N LEU A 92 25.28 -6.57 7.56
CA LEU A 92 25.35 -5.75 6.36
C LEU A 92 24.63 -4.41 6.57
N LYS A 93 23.44 -4.42 7.20
CA LYS A 93 22.70 -3.18 7.52
C LYS A 93 23.51 -2.24 8.41
N LEU A 94 24.26 -2.76 9.39
CA LEU A 94 25.13 -1.92 10.22
C LEU A 94 26.29 -1.33 9.42
N ARG A 95 26.94 -2.12 8.57
CA ARG A 95 28.00 -1.63 7.69
C ARG A 95 27.50 -0.53 6.75
N GLN A 96 26.30 -0.72 6.20
CA GLN A 96 25.64 0.26 5.36
C GLN A 96 25.28 1.54 6.13
N ALA A 97 24.86 1.43 7.39
CA ALA A 97 24.60 2.58 8.26
C ALA A 97 25.87 3.39 8.55
N CYS A 98 27.05 2.76 8.57
CA CYS A 98 28.33 3.48 8.67
C CYS A 98 28.67 4.28 7.40
N SER A 99 28.15 3.86 6.23
CA SER A 99 28.41 4.54 4.96
C SER A 99 27.48 5.73 4.75
N HIS A 100 26.16 5.51 4.88
CA HIS A 100 25.17 6.58 4.76
C HIS A 100 23.81 6.14 5.33
N PRO A 101 23.06 7.01 6.04
CA PRO A 101 21.75 6.65 6.60
C PRO A 101 20.75 6.11 5.57
N GLN A 102 20.74 6.62 4.33
CA GLN A 102 19.87 6.10 3.27
C GLN A 102 20.26 4.71 2.75
N VAL A 103 21.52 4.32 2.90
CA VAL A 103 22.00 3.00 2.45
C VAL A 103 21.73 1.95 3.54
N GLY A 104 21.91 2.31 4.81
CA GLY A 104 21.62 1.45 5.96
C GLY A 104 20.16 1.45 6.40
N GLY A 105 19.39 2.46 5.99
CA GLY A 105 17.99 2.62 6.34
C GLY A 105 17.10 1.79 5.44
N SER A 106 16.68 0.62 5.92
CA SER A 106 15.46 -0.01 5.40
C SER A 106 14.27 0.90 5.76
N GLY A 107 14.03 1.96 4.98
CA GLY A 107 12.94 2.92 5.20
C GLY A 107 13.31 4.40 5.17
N ILE A 108 14.59 4.78 5.01
CA ILE A 108 14.94 6.17 4.67
C ILE A 108 15.08 6.20 3.14
N HIS A 109 14.15 6.89 2.47
CA HIS A 109 14.01 7.14 1.04
C HIS A 109 15.05 6.50 0.09
N ASN A 110 14.60 5.81 -0.96
CA ASN A 110 15.45 5.12 -1.93
C ASN A 110 16.55 6.04 -2.53
N VAL A 111 17.82 5.65 -2.30
CA VAL A 111 19.04 6.34 -2.76
C VAL A 111 19.01 6.58 -4.27
N HIS A 112 18.43 5.68 -5.06
CA HIS A 112 18.38 5.79 -6.52
C HIS A 112 17.47 6.91 -7.04
N LYS A 113 16.52 7.41 -6.23
CA LYS A 113 15.64 8.50 -6.62
C LYS A 113 16.25 9.86 -6.29
N LYS A 114 16.75 10.02 -5.06
CA LYS A 114 17.38 11.26 -4.57
C LYS A 114 18.29 10.93 -3.38
N VAL A 115 19.53 11.38 -3.46
CA VAL A 115 20.44 11.41 -2.30
C VAL A 115 20.11 12.64 -1.47
N LEU A 116 19.90 12.46 -0.18
CA LEU A 116 19.50 13.50 0.76
C LEU A 116 20.72 14.09 1.46
N THR A 117 20.63 15.37 1.78
CA THR A 117 21.56 16.07 2.66
C THR A 117 21.37 15.62 4.12
N MET A 118 22.33 15.95 4.99
CA MET A 118 22.26 15.56 6.40
C MET A 118 21.13 16.30 7.14
N GLU A 119 20.82 17.53 6.72
CA GLU A 119 19.68 18.31 7.19
C GLU A 119 18.35 17.67 6.78
N GLU A 120 18.19 17.28 5.51
CA GLU A 120 16.99 16.57 5.04
C GLU A 120 16.82 15.21 5.74
N ILE A 121 17.93 14.50 6.02
CA ILE A 121 17.90 13.26 6.81
C ILE A 121 17.44 13.54 8.23
N LEU A 122 17.93 14.60 8.86
CA LEU A 122 17.49 14.99 10.20
C LEU A 122 16.00 15.27 10.24
N GLU A 123 15.46 16.02 9.27
CA GLU A 123 14.02 16.27 9.15
C GLU A 123 13.22 14.97 9.05
N GLN A 124 13.66 14.02 8.21
CA GLN A 124 13.01 12.71 8.11
C GLN A 124 13.08 11.90 9.41
N LEU A 125 14.18 11.97 10.15
CA LEU A 125 14.31 11.30 11.44
C LEU A 125 13.40 11.94 12.50
N ILE A 126 13.25 13.28 12.48
CA ILE A 126 12.32 14.00 13.35
C ILE A 126 10.88 13.63 13.00
N ASP A 127 10.52 13.64 11.72
CA ASP A 127 9.19 13.26 11.24
C ASP A 127 8.84 11.83 11.64
N ARG A 128 9.78 10.90 11.45
CA ARG A 128 9.61 9.51 11.89
C ARG A 128 9.45 9.40 13.40
N ALA A 129 10.26 10.12 14.18
CA ALA A 129 10.12 10.15 15.63
C ALA A 129 8.77 10.74 16.06
N ARG A 130 8.28 11.78 15.36
CA ARG A 130 6.95 12.34 15.58
C ARG A 130 5.87 11.31 15.31
N ILE A 131 5.91 10.59 14.18
CA ILE A 131 4.93 9.54 13.85
C ILE A 131 4.95 8.43 14.91
N GLU A 132 6.13 7.99 15.35
CA GLU A 132 6.25 6.97 16.39
C GLU A 132 5.68 7.44 17.75
N CYS A 133 5.86 8.73 18.08
CA CYS A 133 5.24 9.34 19.25
C CYS A 133 3.71 9.44 19.10
N GLU A 134 3.20 9.83 17.94
CA GLU A 134 1.77 9.85 17.63
C GLU A 134 1.15 8.44 17.77
N ASP A 135 1.81 7.41 17.22
CA ASP A 135 1.37 6.02 17.34
C ASP A 135 1.38 5.52 18.79
N ALA A 136 2.44 5.82 19.55
CA ALA A 136 2.50 5.47 20.95
C ALA A 136 1.39 6.16 21.76
N GLN A 137 1.11 7.44 21.48
CA GLN A 137 0.03 8.19 22.11
C GLN A 137 -1.34 7.60 21.76
N ARG A 138 -1.57 7.20 20.49
CA ARG A 138 -2.79 6.50 20.07
C ARG A 138 -3.03 5.21 20.86
N CYS A 139 -1.97 4.45 21.16
CA CYS A 139 -2.07 3.25 22.00
C CYS A 139 -2.45 3.58 23.44
N VAL A 140 -1.83 4.61 24.05
CA VAL A 140 -2.14 5.03 25.43
C VAL A 140 -3.60 5.47 25.54
N ILE A 141 -4.06 6.31 24.61
CA ILE A 141 -5.43 6.82 24.62
C ILE A 141 -6.44 5.70 24.36
N ALA A 142 -6.16 4.78 23.43
CA ALA A 142 -6.99 3.61 23.21
C ALA A 142 -7.12 2.74 24.48
N ALA A 143 -6.01 2.53 25.20
CA ALA A 143 -6.01 1.75 26.43
C ALA A 143 -6.80 2.45 27.55
N GLU A 144 -6.61 3.75 27.75
CA GLU A 144 -7.37 4.53 28.73
C GLU A 144 -8.88 4.54 28.41
N ASN A 145 -9.25 4.71 27.14
CA ASN A 145 -10.65 4.62 26.71
C ASN A 145 -11.25 3.22 26.93
N GLY A 146 -10.48 2.16 26.65
CA GLY A 146 -10.90 0.78 26.93
C GLY A 146 -11.08 0.50 28.42
N LEU A 147 -10.16 0.97 29.27
CA LEU A 147 -10.28 0.88 30.73
C LEU A 147 -11.49 1.65 31.25
N ALA A 148 -11.73 2.85 30.71
CA ALA A 148 -12.91 3.64 31.05
C ALA A 148 -14.22 2.93 30.66
N ALA A 149 -14.28 2.32 29.48
CA ALA A 149 -15.42 1.55 29.03
C ALA A 149 -15.68 0.31 29.91
N MET A 150 -14.63 -0.42 30.32
CA MET A 150 -14.78 -1.54 31.27
C MET A 150 -15.29 -1.07 32.64
N ALA A 151 -14.78 0.06 33.14
CA ALA A 151 -15.27 0.64 34.38
C ALA A 151 -16.76 1.06 34.28
N LEU A 152 -17.21 1.55 33.11
CA LEU A 152 -18.63 1.83 32.86
C LEU A 152 -19.49 0.57 32.90
N ILE A 153 -19.02 -0.54 32.33
CA ILE A 153 -19.73 -1.83 32.36
C ILE A 153 -19.87 -2.32 33.80
N ASN A 154 -18.85 -2.10 34.63
CA ASN A 154 -18.87 -2.43 36.06
C ASN A 154 -19.62 -1.40 36.92
N GLU A 155 -20.30 -0.42 36.31
CA GLU A 155 -21.04 0.66 36.98
C GLU A 155 -20.18 1.62 37.82
N GLU A 156 -18.86 1.59 37.67
CA GLU A 156 -17.89 2.41 38.39
C GLU A 156 -17.64 3.77 37.69
N LYS A 157 -18.68 4.63 37.66
CA LYS A 157 -18.66 5.91 36.92
C LYS A 157 -17.48 6.83 37.29
N GLN A 158 -17.07 6.86 38.55
CA GLN A 158 -15.96 7.71 39.00
C GLN A 158 -14.60 7.23 38.47
N VAL A 159 -14.40 5.91 38.40
CA VAL A 159 -13.18 5.31 37.84
C VAL A 159 -13.14 5.55 36.33
N ALA A 160 -14.27 5.38 35.64
CA ALA A 160 -14.39 5.69 34.22
C ALA A 160 -14.06 7.17 33.92
N ALA A 161 -14.62 8.11 34.69
CA ALA A 161 -14.32 9.53 34.53
C ALA A 161 -12.83 9.84 34.75
N ARG A 162 -12.16 9.16 35.68
CA ARG A 162 -10.71 9.30 35.89
C ARG A 162 -9.90 8.87 34.67
N HIS A 163 -10.25 7.74 34.07
CA HIS A 163 -9.57 7.24 32.87
C HIS A 163 -9.77 8.17 31.66
N TYR A 164 -10.98 8.66 31.42
CA TYR A 164 -11.20 9.66 30.36
C TYR A 164 -10.46 10.98 30.61
N ARG A 165 -10.38 11.46 31.86
CA ARG A 165 -9.57 12.65 32.19
C ARG A 165 -8.07 12.40 32.00
N ASN A 166 -7.58 11.20 32.31
CA ASN A 166 -6.18 10.82 32.02
C ASN A 166 -5.91 10.82 30.52
N ALA A 167 -6.84 10.31 29.70
CA ALA A 167 -6.75 10.37 28.25
C ALA A 167 -6.67 11.81 27.74
N LEU A 168 -7.54 12.72 28.23
CA LEU A 168 -7.50 14.14 27.87
C LEU A 168 -6.18 14.82 28.29
N ARG A 169 -5.66 14.53 29.48
CA ARG A 169 -4.34 15.03 29.90
C ARG A 169 -3.24 14.58 28.94
N ALA A 170 -3.27 13.31 28.53
CA ALA A 170 -2.31 12.79 27.55
C ALA A 170 -2.42 13.51 26.19
N VAL A 171 -3.63 13.90 25.78
CA VAL A 171 -3.86 14.72 24.57
C VAL A 171 -3.23 16.10 24.71
N GLU A 172 -3.51 16.80 25.80
CA GLU A 172 -3.00 18.16 26.07
C GLU A 172 -1.46 18.19 26.11
N GLU A 173 -0.84 17.23 26.80
CA GLU A 173 0.62 17.08 26.85
C GLU A 173 1.23 16.81 25.47
N GLY A 174 0.52 16.07 24.62
CA GLY A 174 0.93 15.80 23.24
C GLY A 174 0.85 17.02 22.34
N ILE A 175 -0.25 17.78 22.44
CA ILE A 175 -0.44 19.04 21.69
C ILE A 175 0.70 20.02 22.01
N GLY A 176 1.07 20.15 23.29
CA GLY A 176 2.20 21.00 23.72
C GLY A 176 3.55 20.60 23.11
N LYS A 177 3.68 19.36 22.62
CA LYS A 177 4.89 18.82 21.98
C LYS A 177 4.77 18.68 20.45
N GLY A 178 3.68 19.18 19.85
CA GLY A 178 3.41 19.06 18.42
C GLY A 178 3.04 17.64 17.96
N ILE A 179 2.60 16.78 18.88
CA ILE A 179 2.14 15.42 18.60
C ILE A 179 0.63 15.47 18.33
N LYS A 180 0.21 14.99 17.17
CA LYS A 180 -1.21 14.95 16.80
C LYS A 180 -1.89 13.70 17.36
N THR A 181 -3.08 13.89 17.90
CA THR A 181 -3.93 12.78 18.34
C THR A 181 -5.06 12.52 17.34
N ASP A 182 -5.48 11.25 17.23
CA ASP A 182 -6.66 10.86 16.45
C ASP A 182 -7.94 11.55 16.96
N SER A 183 -8.61 12.27 16.07
CA SER A 183 -9.86 12.97 16.33
C SER A 183 -10.98 12.04 16.82
N LEU A 184 -11.04 10.78 16.34
CA LEU A 184 -12.11 9.85 16.74
C LEU A 184 -11.90 9.34 18.16
N GLN A 185 -10.65 9.10 18.56
CA GLN A 185 -10.30 8.72 19.93
C GLN A 185 -10.59 9.87 20.91
N GLN A 186 -10.27 11.11 20.51
CA GLN A 186 -10.63 12.30 21.28
C GLN A 186 -12.15 12.45 21.40
N LEU A 187 -12.89 12.31 20.29
CA LEU A 187 -14.35 12.37 20.29
C LEU A 187 -14.95 11.34 21.24
N HIS A 188 -14.47 10.10 21.22
CA HIS A 188 -14.91 9.06 22.16
C HIS A 188 -14.69 9.48 23.61
N THR A 189 -13.51 10.01 23.93
CA THR A 189 -13.14 10.44 25.28
C THR A 189 -14.05 11.55 25.77
N VAL A 190 -14.18 12.62 24.98
CA VAL A 190 -14.94 13.83 25.33
C VAL A 190 -16.44 13.52 25.42
N PHE A 191 -16.98 12.77 24.45
CA PHE A 191 -18.40 12.43 24.41
C PHE A 191 -18.81 11.59 25.62
N ASN A 192 -18.08 10.49 25.90
CA ASN A 192 -18.43 9.62 27.02
C ASN A 192 -18.17 10.31 28.38
N LEU A 193 -17.15 11.16 28.49
CA LEU A 193 -16.94 11.95 29.70
C LEU A 193 -18.08 12.95 29.95
N ALA A 194 -18.57 13.61 28.90
CA ALA A 194 -19.73 14.49 28.98
C ALA A 194 -20.97 13.73 29.46
N GLU A 195 -21.26 12.56 28.87
CA GLU A 195 -22.37 11.69 29.28
C GLU A 195 -22.32 11.31 30.77
N ILE A 196 -21.14 10.93 31.29
CA ILE A 196 -20.96 10.56 32.71
C ILE A 196 -21.13 11.76 33.63
N SER A 197 -20.69 12.93 33.17
CA SER A 197 -20.62 14.14 33.99
C SER A 197 -21.92 14.96 33.95
N ARG A 198 -22.88 14.58 33.10
CA ARG A 198 -24.21 15.22 33.02
C ARG A 198 -24.88 15.26 34.39
N GLY A 199 -25.20 16.47 34.85
CA GLY A 199 -25.84 16.72 36.14
C GLY A 199 -24.91 16.74 37.35
N VAL A 200 -23.60 16.52 37.18
CA VAL A 200 -22.60 16.53 38.26
C VAL A 200 -21.60 17.67 38.11
N ASP A 201 -21.13 17.94 36.88
CA ASP A 201 -20.06 18.89 36.60
C ASP A 201 -20.59 20.09 35.79
N PRO A 202 -20.33 21.35 36.19
CA PRO A 202 -20.70 22.53 35.40
C PRO A 202 -19.96 22.63 34.05
N ASP A 203 -18.85 21.90 33.85
CA ASP A 203 -18.04 22.00 32.63
C ASP A 203 -18.52 21.10 31.46
N VAL A 204 -19.63 20.39 31.63
CA VAL A 204 -20.20 19.49 30.60
C VAL A 204 -20.50 20.22 29.29
N SER A 205 -20.96 21.47 29.35
CA SER A 205 -21.27 22.26 28.14
C SER A 205 -20.04 22.47 27.26
N LYS A 206 -18.84 22.60 27.85
CA LYS A 206 -17.60 22.76 27.06
C LYS A 206 -17.21 21.45 26.40
N LEU A 207 -17.38 20.32 27.10
CA LEU A 207 -17.13 18.99 26.52
C LEU A 207 -18.09 18.71 25.37
N GLU A 208 -19.37 19.05 25.49
CA GLU A 208 -20.35 18.87 24.42
C GLU A 208 -20.03 19.75 23.19
N GLU A 209 -19.61 20.99 23.40
CA GLU A 209 -19.15 21.88 22.31
C GLU A 209 -17.88 21.35 21.63
N GLN A 210 -16.90 20.87 22.41
CA GLN A 210 -15.71 20.22 21.87
C GLN A 210 -16.05 18.98 21.04
N ALA A 211 -16.93 18.10 21.54
CA ALA A 211 -17.37 16.91 20.81
C ALA A 211 -18.06 17.28 19.49
N LYS A 212 -18.90 18.34 19.50
CA LYS A 212 -19.55 18.85 18.29
C LYS A 212 -18.52 19.39 17.29
N SER A 213 -17.58 20.21 17.74
CA SER A 213 -16.50 20.77 16.91
C SER A 213 -15.65 19.68 16.26
N ILE A 214 -15.23 18.66 17.01
CA ILE A 214 -14.46 17.53 16.47
C ILE A 214 -15.27 16.77 15.42
N ARG A 215 -16.55 16.52 15.67
CA ARG A 215 -17.44 15.81 14.73
C ARG A 215 -17.62 16.60 13.43
N GLU A 216 -17.89 17.89 13.53
CA GLU A 216 -18.05 18.78 12.38
C GLU A 216 -16.76 18.87 11.57
N GLY A 217 -15.61 19.04 12.23
CA GLY A 217 -14.30 19.07 11.59
C GLY A 217 -13.96 17.77 10.84
N TYR A 218 -14.22 16.61 11.46
CA TYR A 218 -13.97 15.30 10.84
C TYR A 218 -14.84 15.08 9.60
N CYS A 219 -16.12 15.45 9.66
CA CYS A 219 -17.06 15.30 8.55
C CYS A 219 -16.84 16.35 7.44
N ALA A 220 -16.39 17.56 7.78
CA ALA A 220 -16.20 18.65 6.82
C ALA A 220 -15.20 18.27 5.72
N ALA A 221 -14.09 17.62 6.08
CA ALA A 221 -13.09 17.18 5.10
C ALA A 221 -13.68 16.24 4.04
N GLN A 222 -14.53 15.30 4.45
CA GLN A 222 -15.18 14.37 3.53
C GLN A 222 -16.25 15.06 2.67
N ARG A 223 -16.99 16.02 3.25
CA ARG A 223 -17.97 16.82 2.49
C ARG A 223 -17.30 17.60 1.36
N VAL A 224 -16.14 18.21 1.63
CA VAL A 224 -15.34 18.93 0.61
C VAL A 224 -14.89 17.99 -0.51
N ASN A 225 -14.40 16.79 -0.17
CA ASN A 225 -14.01 15.80 -1.18
C ASN A 225 -15.19 15.42 -2.08
N VAL A 226 -16.37 15.17 -1.49
CA VAL A 226 -17.57 14.80 -2.26
C VAL A 226 -18.00 15.91 -3.21
N THR A 227 -18.02 17.17 -2.76
CA THR A 227 -18.38 18.30 -3.63
C THR A 227 -17.37 18.51 -4.76
N GLU A 228 -16.07 18.39 -4.48
CA GLU A 228 -15.02 18.49 -5.50
C GLU A 228 -15.14 17.38 -6.56
N HIS A 229 -15.30 16.13 -6.14
CA HIS A 229 -15.47 15.01 -7.06
C HIS A 229 -16.75 15.11 -7.88
N LEU A 230 -17.86 15.56 -7.28
CA LEU A 230 -19.11 15.79 -7.99
C LEU A 230 -18.95 16.87 -9.07
N HIS A 231 -18.23 17.96 -8.77
CA HIS A 231 -17.96 19.02 -9.74
C HIS A 231 -17.14 18.50 -10.92
N ARG A 232 -16.03 17.80 -10.65
CA ARG A 232 -15.18 17.18 -11.68
C ARG A 232 -15.95 16.19 -12.54
N PHE A 233 -16.76 15.33 -11.91
CA PHE A 233 -17.61 14.37 -12.61
C PHE A 233 -18.61 15.06 -13.54
N THR A 234 -19.30 16.10 -13.05
CA THR A 234 -20.30 16.84 -13.83
C THR A 234 -19.66 17.52 -15.04
N ALA A 235 -18.48 18.13 -14.88
CA ALA A 235 -17.75 18.74 -15.98
C ALA A 235 -17.35 17.72 -17.05
N CYS A 236 -16.76 16.59 -16.63
CA CYS A 236 -16.35 15.51 -17.53
C CYS A 236 -17.54 14.86 -18.23
N SER A 237 -18.67 14.63 -17.55
CA SER A 237 -19.86 14.05 -18.17
C SER A 237 -20.40 14.91 -19.30
N LYS A 238 -20.44 16.24 -19.10
CA LYS A 238 -20.87 17.20 -20.12
C LYS A 238 -19.95 17.23 -21.34
N GLU A 239 -18.64 17.18 -21.12
CA GLU A 239 -17.66 17.11 -22.22
C GLU A 239 -17.84 15.85 -23.06
N VAL A 240 -18.03 14.70 -22.40
CA VAL A 240 -18.29 13.43 -23.08
C VAL A 240 -19.60 13.48 -23.87
N GLU A 241 -20.66 14.05 -23.30
CA GLU A 241 -21.95 14.22 -23.99
C GLU A 241 -21.82 15.10 -25.24
N ALA A 242 -21.15 16.26 -25.13
CA ALA A 242 -20.89 17.13 -26.28
C ALA A 242 -20.09 16.43 -27.39
N LYS A 243 -19.10 15.60 -27.02
CA LYS A 243 -18.32 14.82 -28.00
C LYS A 243 -19.12 13.69 -28.65
N LEU A 244 -20.02 13.06 -27.91
CA LEU A 244 -20.93 12.06 -28.47
C LEU A 244 -21.92 12.69 -29.47
N GLU A 245 -22.37 13.92 -29.20
CA GLU A 245 -23.21 14.68 -30.14
C GLU A 245 -22.44 15.12 -31.39
N GLU A 246 -21.18 15.56 -31.25
CA GLU A 246 -20.33 15.99 -32.37
C GLU A 246 -20.00 14.85 -33.35
N VAL A 247 -19.59 13.69 -32.83
CA VAL A 247 -19.18 12.54 -33.66
C VAL A 247 -20.38 11.81 -34.27
N GLY A 248 -21.51 11.82 -33.55
CA GLY A 248 -22.69 11.04 -33.91
C GLY A 248 -22.51 9.54 -33.63
N ARG A 249 -23.64 8.85 -33.43
CA ARG A 249 -23.65 7.40 -33.21
C ARG A 249 -23.37 6.65 -34.51
N CYS A 250 -22.77 5.47 -34.39
CA CYS A 250 -22.62 4.53 -35.50
C CYS A 250 -21.86 5.10 -36.71
N TRP A 251 -20.99 6.11 -36.54
CA TRP A 251 -20.22 6.75 -37.62
C TRP A 251 -19.40 5.73 -38.44
N PHE A 252 -19.01 4.62 -37.80
CA PHE A 252 -18.28 3.53 -38.42
C PHE A 252 -19.13 2.75 -39.44
N ILE A 253 -20.47 2.76 -39.37
CA ILE A 253 -21.32 2.04 -40.32
C ILE A 253 -21.21 2.65 -41.73
N PRO A 254 -21.42 3.97 -41.94
CA PRO A 254 -21.14 4.61 -43.22
C PRO A 254 -19.69 4.41 -43.67
N ALA A 255 -18.71 4.56 -42.76
CA ALA A 255 -17.30 4.42 -43.09
C ALA A 255 -16.94 3.02 -43.61
N ILE A 256 -17.37 1.96 -42.92
CA ILE A 256 -17.15 0.58 -43.35
C ILE A 256 -17.90 0.31 -44.66
N THR A 257 -19.10 0.87 -44.85
CA THR A 257 -19.87 0.71 -46.10
C THR A 257 -19.15 1.33 -47.30
N LEU A 258 -18.58 2.53 -47.15
CA LEU A 258 -17.77 3.17 -48.18
C LEU A 258 -16.51 2.36 -48.52
N LEU A 259 -15.84 1.81 -47.50
CA LEU A 259 -14.63 1.00 -47.67
C LEU A 259 -14.90 -0.39 -48.24
N GLN A 260 -16.06 -0.98 -47.93
CA GLN A 260 -16.49 -2.27 -48.48
C GLN A 260 -16.75 -2.18 -50.00
N ASN A 261 -17.24 -1.03 -50.47
CA ASN A 261 -17.46 -0.77 -51.90
C ASN A 261 -16.17 -0.37 -52.66
N SER A 262 -15.03 -0.29 -51.96
CA SER A 262 -13.72 0.03 -52.52
C SER A 262 -12.91 -1.25 -52.79
N PRO A 263 -11.99 -1.26 -53.78
CA PRO A 263 -11.10 -2.39 -54.06
C PRO A 263 -10.21 -2.82 -52.88
N LYS A 264 -10.17 -2.04 -51.80
CA LYS A 264 -9.40 -2.33 -50.56
C LYS A 264 -10.24 -3.00 -49.45
N GLY A 265 -11.52 -3.28 -49.67
CA GLY A 265 -12.42 -3.81 -48.64
C GLY A 265 -11.97 -5.15 -48.05
N GLY A 266 -11.41 -6.06 -48.85
CA GLY A 266 -10.87 -7.34 -48.36
C GLY A 266 -9.66 -7.17 -47.43
N LYS A 267 -8.74 -6.26 -47.79
CA LYS A 267 -7.54 -5.96 -46.98
C LYS A 267 -7.91 -5.34 -45.63
N LEU A 268 -8.96 -4.53 -45.58
CA LEU A 268 -9.44 -3.91 -44.33
C LEU A 268 -9.83 -4.96 -43.28
N LEU A 269 -10.50 -6.05 -43.70
CA LEU A 269 -10.91 -7.10 -42.79
C LEU A 269 -9.69 -7.81 -42.18
N ASP A 270 -8.70 -8.13 -43.02
CA ASP A 270 -7.44 -8.76 -42.59
C ASP A 270 -6.62 -7.85 -41.67
N ASP A 271 -6.54 -6.56 -41.97
CA ASP A 271 -5.85 -5.56 -41.15
C ASP A 271 -6.52 -5.45 -39.76
N ILE A 272 -7.85 -5.41 -39.71
CA ILE A 272 -8.61 -5.36 -38.43
C ILE A 272 -8.41 -6.65 -37.62
N HIS A 273 -8.48 -7.82 -38.26
CA HIS A 273 -8.18 -9.09 -37.57
C HIS A 273 -6.74 -9.13 -37.07
N THR A 274 -5.79 -8.58 -37.82
CA THR A 274 -4.38 -8.52 -37.44
C THR A 274 -4.19 -7.65 -36.20
N VAL A 275 -4.70 -6.41 -36.19
CA VAL A 275 -4.59 -5.49 -35.05
C VAL A 275 -5.23 -6.07 -33.79
N LEU A 276 -6.44 -6.63 -33.90
CA LEU A 276 -7.12 -7.24 -32.76
C LEU A 276 -6.43 -8.53 -32.27
N SER A 277 -5.67 -9.21 -33.15
CA SER A 277 -4.89 -10.41 -32.80
C SER A 277 -3.50 -10.08 -32.24
N GLU A 278 -2.86 -9.00 -32.69
CA GLU A 278 -1.60 -8.49 -32.16
C GLU A 278 -1.79 -7.95 -30.73
N GLY A 279 -2.90 -7.23 -30.50
CA GLY A 279 -3.33 -6.86 -29.16
C GLY A 279 -3.48 -8.08 -28.23
N ARG A 280 -3.76 -9.27 -28.76
CA ARG A 280 -3.84 -10.52 -27.99
C ARG A 280 -2.47 -11.09 -27.60
N GLN A 281 -1.43 -10.84 -28.39
CA GLN A 281 -0.09 -11.41 -28.17
C GLN A 281 0.68 -10.67 -27.08
N TYR A 282 0.51 -9.35 -26.95
CA TYR A 282 1.22 -8.54 -25.96
C TYR A 282 0.82 -8.85 -24.51
N TYR A 283 -0.40 -9.37 -24.28
CA TYR A 283 -0.97 -9.60 -22.95
C TYR A 283 -1.14 -11.08 -22.58
N ARG A 284 -0.56 -12.01 -23.36
CA ARG A 284 -0.74 -13.47 -23.21
C ARG A 284 0.00 -14.09 -22.01
N THR A 285 0.60 -13.30 -21.11
CA THR A 285 1.37 -13.78 -19.96
C THR A 285 0.52 -14.21 -18.75
N GLY A 286 -0.80 -14.28 -18.87
CA GLY A 286 -1.60 -14.96 -17.86
C GLY A 286 -3.08 -15.11 -18.20
N MET A 287 -3.50 -16.36 -18.40
CA MET A 287 -4.89 -16.86 -18.37
C MET A 287 -5.66 -16.84 -19.71
N HIS A 288 -6.41 -17.92 -19.91
CA HIS A 288 -7.17 -18.22 -21.12
C HIS A 288 -8.37 -17.26 -21.25
N ALA A 289 -8.25 -16.21 -22.06
CA ALA A 289 -9.42 -15.50 -22.56
C ALA A 289 -10.29 -16.52 -23.31
N THR A 290 -11.49 -16.78 -22.80
CA THR A 290 -12.43 -17.69 -23.43
C THR A 290 -12.81 -17.13 -24.82
N ARG A 291 -13.24 -18.00 -25.73
CA ARG A 291 -13.66 -17.62 -27.09
C ARG A 291 -14.82 -16.61 -27.07
N GLU A 292 -15.51 -16.49 -25.94
CA GLU A 292 -16.58 -15.53 -25.70
C GLU A 292 -16.06 -14.11 -25.42
N GLU A 293 -14.86 -13.88 -24.90
CA GLU A 293 -14.41 -12.51 -24.55
C GLU A 293 -13.68 -11.79 -25.68
N SER A 294 -13.31 -12.51 -26.75
CA SER A 294 -12.61 -11.95 -27.90
C SER A 294 -13.56 -11.59 -29.04
N MET A 295 -13.55 -10.33 -29.48
CA MET A 295 -14.35 -9.90 -30.64
C MET A 295 -13.88 -10.55 -31.95
N VAL A 296 -12.61 -10.97 -32.04
CA VAL A 296 -11.96 -11.49 -33.26
C VAL A 296 -12.65 -12.74 -33.81
N GLY A 297 -13.21 -13.58 -32.94
CA GLY A 297 -13.89 -14.82 -33.34
C GLY A 297 -15.38 -14.67 -33.62
N ARG A 298 -15.95 -13.47 -33.46
CA ARG A 298 -17.40 -13.20 -33.48
C ARG A 298 -17.90 -12.58 -34.80
N PHE A 299 -17.01 -12.24 -35.71
CA PHE A 299 -17.34 -11.75 -37.05
C PHE A 299 -16.43 -12.41 -38.08
N THR A 300 -16.97 -12.64 -39.28
CA THR A 300 -16.25 -13.21 -40.44
C THR A 300 -16.40 -12.35 -41.69
N SER A 301 -17.16 -11.26 -41.60
CA SER A 301 -17.41 -10.32 -42.69
C SER A 301 -17.51 -8.89 -42.16
N LEU A 302 -17.35 -7.90 -43.04
CA LEU A 302 -17.50 -6.49 -42.69
C LEU A 302 -18.93 -6.15 -42.23
N ASP A 303 -19.95 -6.79 -42.79
CA ASP A 303 -21.33 -6.61 -42.32
C ASP A 303 -21.57 -7.22 -40.93
N GLY A 304 -20.91 -8.35 -40.63
CA GLY A 304 -20.88 -8.92 -39.28
C GLY A 304 -20.15 -7.99 -38.29
N LEU A 305 -19.07 -7.34 -38.72
CA LEU A 305 -18.35 -6.35 -37.91
C LEU A 305 -19.21 -5.11 -37.62
N LYS A 306 -19.94 -4.57 -38.62
CA LYS A 306 -20.87 -3.45 -38.42
C LYS A 306 -21.90 -3.76 -37.32
N LEU A 307 -22.58 -4.91 -37.42
CA LEU A 307 -23.56 -5.35 -36.42
C LEU A 307 -22.94 -5.57 -35.04
N LEU A 308 -21.70 -6.06 -34.99
CA LEU A 308 -21.00 -6.30 -33.73
C LEU A 308 -20.63 -4.98 -33.05
N LEU A 309 -20.08 -4.02 -33.80
CA LEU A 309 -19.70 -2.71 -33.28
C LEU A 309 -20.92 -1.90 -32.84
N ASP A 310 -22.00 -1.93 -33.62
CA ASP A 310 -23.27 -1.30 -33.30
C ASP A 310 -23.82 -1.80 -31.95
N ARG A 311 -23.93 -3.12 -31.80
CA ARG A 311 -24.34 -3.73 -30.52
C ARG A 311 -23.37 -3.45 -29.37
N ALA A 312 -22.06 -3.34 -29.65
CA ALA A 312 -21.06 -3.03 -28.64
C ALA A 312 -21.19 -1.58 -28.14
N GLU A 313 -21.38 -0.64 -29.06
CA GLU A 313 -21.63 0.78 -28.77
C GLU A 313 -22.93 0.94 -27.96
N GLU A 314 -24.03 0.33 -28.40
CA GLU A 314 -25.31 0.35 -27.66
C GLU A 314 -25.15 -0.16 -26.24
N ARG A 315 -24.48 -1.31 -26.05
CA ARG A 315 -24.27 -1.91 -24.73
C ARG A 315 -23.35 -1.06 -23.85
N LEU A 316 -22.34 -0.41 -24.43
CA LEU A 316 -21.44 0.48 -23.71
C LEU A 316 -22.18 1.71 -23.21
N LEU A 317 -22.95 2.37 -24.09
CA LEU A 317 -23.73 3.56 -23.75
C LEU A 317 -24.86 3.24 -22.76
N ALA A 318 -25.53 2.10 -22.91
CA ALA A 318 -26.55 1.65 -21.96
C ALA A 318 -25.95 1.38 -20.57
N ALA A 319 -24.77 0.75 -20.50
CA ALA A 319 -24.05 0.55 -19.24
C ALA A 319 -23.62 1.88 -18.61
N ARG A 320 -23.13 2.83 -19.41
CA ARG A 320 -22.81 4.19 -18.96
C ARG A 320 -24.04 4.88 -18.37
N GLN A 321 -25.17 4.85 -19.08
CA GLN A 321 -26.39 5.51 -18.63
C GLN A 321 -26.92 4.91 -17.32
N THR A 322 -26.95 3.57 -17.23
CA THR A 322 -27.36 2.87 -16.01
C THR A 322 -26.52 3.28 -14.80
N LEU A 323 -25.19 3.40 -14.98
CA LEU A 323 -24.28 3.85 -13.93
C LEU A 323 -24.53 5.31 -13.54
N ILE A 324 -24.71 6.22 -14.51
CA ILE A 324 -24.97 7.64 -14.26
C ILE A 324 -26.30 7.84 -13.53
N ASP A 325 -27.36 7.18 -13.99
CA ASP A 325 -28.67 7.20 -13.32
C ASP A 325 -28.55 6.67 -11.89
N GLY A 326 -27.77 5.61 -11.71
CA GLY A 326 -27.45 5.05 -10.40
C GLY A 326 -26.72 6.03 -9.48
N LEU A 327 -25.72 6.76 -9.99
CA LEU A 327 -25.00 7.80 -9.26
C LEU A 327 -25.92 8.97 -8.88
N HIS A 328 -26.84 9.38 -9.77
CA HIS A 328 -27.82 10.43 -9.48
C HIS A 328 -28.85 10.04 -8.42
N ARG A 329 -29.13 8.74 -8.26
CA ARG A 329 -30.01 8.22 -7.20
C ARG A 329 -29.37 8.21 -5.82
N LEU A 330 -28.03 8.28 -5.72
CA LEU A 330 -27.38 8.41 -4.43
C LEU A 330 -27.71 9.78 -3.83
N SER A 331 -28.16 9.79 -2.59
CA SER A 331 -28.45 11.05 -1.90
C SER A 331 -27.17 11.85 -1.69
N LYS A 332 -27.22 13.16 -1.94
CA LYS A 332 -26.13 14.10 -1.63
C LYS A 332 -25.90 14.20 -0.13
N GLU A 333 -26.97 14.12 0.65
CA GLU A 333 -26.94 14.04 2.11
C GLU A 333 -27.56 12.71 2.54
N PRO A 334 -26.77 11.80 3.14
CA PRO A 334 -27.27 10.47 3.47
C PRO A 334 -28.35 10.56 4.55
N THR A 335 -29.47 9.85 4.33
CA THR A 335 -30.51 9.69 5.35
C THR A 335 -30.05 8.71 6.43
N GLU A 336 -30.70 8.68 7.60
CA GLU A 336 -30.39 7.70 8.65
C GLU A 336 -30.50 6.26 8.14
N ARG A 337 -31.48 5.98 7.28
CA ARG A 337 -31.66 4.68 6.63
C ARG A 337 -30.48 4.33 5.72
N ASP A 338 -29.94 5.29 4.96
CA ASP A 338 -28.77 5.06 4.11
C ASP A 338 -27.54 4.72 4.95
N VAL A 339 -27.36 5.43 6.07
CA VAL A 339 -26.27 5.18 7.03
C VAL A 339 -26.39 3.81 7.66
N GLU A 340 -27.58 3.42 8.11
CA GLU A 340 -27.82 2.10 8.71
C GLU A 340 -27.56 0.97 7.72
N LEU A 341 -28.09 1.10 6.50
CA LEU A 341 -27.97 0.09 5.46
C LEU A 341 -26.51 -0.04 4.97
N CYS A 342 -25.78 1.07 4.84
CA CYS A 342 -24.34 1.04 4.55
C CYS A 342 -23.52 0.51 5.74
N GLY A 343 -23.90 0.87 6.96
CA GLY A 343 -23.24 0.44 8.21
C GLY A 343 -23.37 -1.06 8.49
N ASN A 344 -24.41 -1.71 7.97
CA ASN A 344 -24.65 -3.14 8.12
C ASN A 344 -24.41 -3.96 6.85
N CYS A 345 -23.86 -3.36 5.79
CA CYS A 345 -23.66 -4.04 4.51
C CYS A 345 -22.69 -5.24 4.61
N GLY A 346 -23.13 -6.41 4.13
CA GLY A 346 -22.32 -7.64 4.15
C GLY A 346 -21.04 -7.60 3.33
N ASP A 347 -20.97 -6.76 2.28
CA ASP A 347 -19.79 -6.69 1.41
C ASP A 347 -18.75 -5.69 1.93
N CYS A 348 -19.10 -4.40 2.00
CA CYS A 348 -18.14 -3.37 2.37
C CYS A 348 -17.83 -3.33 3.88
N LYS A 349 -18.65 -4.00 4.70
CA LYS A 349 -18.41 -4.16 6.15
C LYS A 349 -18.17 -5.62 6.55
N ALA A 350 -17.76 -6.48 5.61
CA ALA A 350 -17.37 -7.86 5.89
C ALA A 350 -16.32 -7.98 7.01
N ASN A 351 -15.32 -7.10 7.01
CA ASN A 351 -14.26 -7.07 8.04
C ASN A 351 -14.81 -6.77 9.45
N PHE A 352 -16.00 -6.18 9.55
CA PHE A 352 -16.70 -5.91 10.80
C PHE A 352 -17.78 -6.97 11.11
N ARG A 353 -17.73 -8.13 10.43
CA ARG A 353 -18.65 -9.27 10.59
C ARG A 353 -20.13 -8.90 10.40
N LYS A 354 -20.41 -7.91 9.56
CA LYS A 354 -21.77 -7.53 9.19
C LYS A 354 -22.32 -8.47 8.12
N VAL A 355 -23.61 -8.79 8.19
CA VAL A 355 -24.31 -9.73 7.30
C VAL A 355 -25.59 -9.14 6.69
N GLY A 356 -25.76 -7.83 6.77
CA GLY A 356 -26.92 -7.15 6.21
C GLY A 356 -26.88 -7.07 4.68
N PRO A 357 -27.98 -6.57 4.08
CA PRO A 357 -28.12 -6.49 2.63
C PRO A 357 -27.03 -5.60 1.98
N ARG A 358 -26.78 -5.81 0.68
CA ARG A 358 -25.83 -5.00 -0.08
C ARG A 358 -26.28 -3.55 -0.15
N CYS A 359 -25.37 -2.62 0.09
CA CYS A 359 -25.69 -1.20 0.06
C CYS A 359 -25.72 -0.62 -1.36
N PRO A 360 -26.39 0.53 -1.59
CA PRO A 360 -26.41 1.22 -2.87
C PRO A 360 -25.02 1.41 -3.48
N HIS A 361 -24.00 1.72 -2.65
CA HIS A 361 -22.63 1.87 -3.13
C HIS A 361 -22.03 0.55 -3.67
N CYS A 362 -22.23 -0.57 -2.98
CA CYS A 362 -21.76 -1.88 -3.43
C CYS A 362 -22.51 -2.35 -4.69
N LEU A 363 -23.81 -2.10 -4.77
CA LEU A 363 -24.61 -2.39 -5.96
C LEU A 363 -24.14 -1.56 -7.16
N LEU A 364 -23.82 -0.28 -6.96
CA LEU A 364 -23.27 0.57 -8.02
C LEU A 364 -21.85 0.18 -8.45
N SER A 365 -21.06 -0.42 -7.55
CA SER A 365 -19.75 -0.96 -7.91
C SER A 365 -19.88 -2.01 -9.00
N ASP A 366 -20.89 -2.88 -8.95
CA ASP A 366 -21.12 -3.88 -10.00
C ASP A 366 -21.46 -3.23 -11.35
N GLU A 367 -22.26 -2.15 -11.35
CA GLU A 367 -22.56 -1.40 -12.57
C GLU A 367 -21.32 -0.66 -13.10
N MET A 368 -20.45 -0.19 -12.20
CA MET A 368 -19.16 0.40 -12.57
C MET A 368 -18.24 -0.62 -13.22
N ASP A 369 -18.13 -1.83 -12.66
CA ASP A 369 -17.34 -2.91 -13.24
C ASP A 369 -17.92 -3.36 -14.59
N ARG A 370 -19.25 -3.46 -14.71
CA ARG A 370 -19.93 -3.71 -15.99
C ARG A 370 -19.59 -2.67 -17.05
N TYR A 371 -19.59 -1.38 -16.71
CA TYR A 371 -19.20 -0.32 -17.64
C TYR A 371 -17.70 -0.42 -18.01
N LYS A 372 -16.84 -0.58 -16.99
CA LYS A 372 -15.38 -0.68 -17.13
C LYS A 372 -14.97 -1.85 -18.03
N ASN A 373 -15.58 -3.02 -17.87
CA ASN A 373 -15.26 -4.22 -18.68
C ASN A 373 -15.69 -4.08 -20.15
N ARG A 374 -16.55 -3.10 -20.47
CA ARG A 374 -16.91 -2.77 -21.85
C ARG A 374 -16.03 -1.66 -22.42
N LEU A 375 -15.58 -0.73 -21.58
CA LEU A 375 -14.75 0.41 -21.98
C LEU A 375 -13.27 0.03 -22.14
N PHE A 376 -12.77 -0.85 -21.29
CA PHE A 376 -11.37 -1.26 -21.26
C PHE A 376 -11.23 -2.77 -21.52
N TYR A 377 -10.17 -3.15 -22.24
CA TYR A 377 -9.80 -4.55 -22.40
C TYR A 377 -9.24 -5.09 -21.07
N HIS A 378 -9.69 -6.28 -20.64
CA HIS A 378 -9.34 -6.88 -19.35
C HIS A 378 -7.83 -7.07 -19.19
N MET A 379 -7.19 -6.20 -18.41
CA MET A 379 -6.11 -6.60 -17.51
C MET A 379 -6.76 -7.25 -16.29
N ALA A 380 -7.03 -8.55 -16.36
CA ALA A 380 -7.70 -9.27 -15.29
C ALA A 380 -6.96 -9.11 -13.94
N GLU A 381 -7.52 -8.26 -13.07
CA GLU A 381 -8.09 -8.65 -11.77
C GLU A 381 -7.21 -9.43 -10.79
N ARG A 382 -5.88 -9.43 -10.94
CA ARG A 382 -5.00 -9.94 -9.88
C ARG A 382 -5.07 -9.08 -8.62
N THR A 383 -5.42 -7.81 -8.69
CA THR A 383 -5.32 -6.93 -7.52
C THR A 383 -6.50 -7.11 -6.55
N TYR A 384 -7.74 -7.24 -7.04
CA TYR A 384 -8.92 -7.36 -6.17
C TYR A 384 -9.02 -8.73 -5.50
N GLU A 385 -8.91 -9.83 -6.25
CA GLU A 385 -8.94 -11.18 -5.66
C GLU A 385 -7.72 -11.47 -4.79
N ARG A 386 -6.54 -10.95 -5.14
CA ARG A 386 -5.35 -11.03 -4.28
C ARG A 386 -5.53 -10.21 -3.02
N ASN A 387 -6.03 -8.97 -3.09
CA ASN A 387 -6.29 -8.17 -1.90
C ASN A 387 -7.37 -8.80 -1.02
N ARG A 388 -8.40 -9.43 -1.61
CA ARG A 388 -9.41 -10.20 -0.89
C ARG A 388 -8.81 -11.44 -0.21
N ARG A 389 -7.95 -12.19 -0.91
CA ARG A 389 -7.25 -13.37 -0.36
C ARG A 389 -6.19 -12.99 0.68
N GLU A 390 -5.46 -11.89 0.49
CA GLU A 390 -4.49 -11.35 1.45
C GLU A 390 -5.21 -10.82 2.69
N GLY A 391 -6.35 -10.12 2.53
CA GLY A 391 -7.20 -9.69 3.64
C GLY A 391 -7.82 -10.86 4.41
N GLN A 392 -8.32 -11.89 3.72
CA GLN A 392 -8.82 -13.12 4.34
C GLN A 392 -7.72 -13.92 5.04
N ARG A 393 -6.50 -13.96 4.48
CA ARG A 393 -5.33 -14.57 5.13
C ARG A 393 -4.87 -13.80 6.37
N ALA A 394 -4.91 -12.47 6.31
CA ALA A 394 -4.63 -11.64 7.47
C ALA A 394 -5.66 -11.93 8.58
N LEU A 395 -6.96 -11.93 8.25
CA LEU A 395 -8.04 -12.29 9.19
C LEU A 395 -7.87 -13.69 9.79
N ALA A 396 -7.57 -14.71 8.98
CA ALA A 396 -7.32 -16.07 9.46
C ALA A 396 -6.09 -16.15 10.37
N TYR A 397 -5.02 -15.42 10.04
CA TYR A 397 -3.83 -15.32 10.90
C TYR A 397 -4.15 -14.63 12.24
N TRP A 398 -4.99 -13.59 12.24
CA TRP A 398 -5.45 -12.93 13.47
C TRP A 398 -6.31 -13.85 14.33
N GLU A 399 -7.19 -14.64 13.72
CA GLU A 399 -8.03 -15.62 14.42
C GLU A 399 -7.19 -16.74 15.04
N GLU A 400 -6.19 -17.25 14.31
CA GLU A 400 -5.23 -18.26 14.82
C GLU A 400 -4.37 -17.72 15.97
N GLN A 401 -3.98 -16.45 15.95
CA GLN A 401 -3.19 -15.81 17.02
C GLN A 401 -4.02 -15.48 18.27
N LEU A 402 -5.32 -15.16 18.10
CA LEU A 402 -6.25 -14.96 19.22
C LEU A 402 -6.56 -16.27 19.94
N GLU A 403 -6.67 -17.38 19.20
CA GLU A 403 -6.85 -18.73 19.77
C GLU A 403 -5.59 -19.24 20.51
N GLN A 404 -4.40 -18.76 20.15
CA GLN A 404 -3.13 -19.16 20.76
C GLN A 404 -2.71 -18.30 21.98
N GLY A 405 -3.48 -17.28 22.35
CA GLY A 405 -3.29 -16.54 23.60
C GLY A 405 -2.01 -15.68 23.70
N GLU A 406 -1.37 -15.32 22.58
CA GLU A 406 -0.19 -14.45 22.60
C GLU A 406 -0.56 -12.96 22.69
N GLY A 407 -0.60 -12.44 23.92
CA GLY A 407 -0.87 -11.03 24.22
C GLY A 407 0.23 -10.05 23.74
N ALA A 408 -0.22 -8.84 23.38
CA ALA A 408 0.53 -7.60 23.07
C ALA A 408 1.56 -7.61 21.92
N GLY A 409 2.27 -8.72 21.67
CA GLY A 409 3.27 -8.83 20.60
C GLY A 409 2.68 -8.96 19.19
N GLY A 410 1.49 -9.58 19.07
CA GLY A 410 0.78 -9.75 17.80
C GLY A 410 0.16 -8.44 17.26
N VAL A 411 -0.24 -7.54 18.16
CA VAL A 411 -0.90 -6.27 17.81
C VAL A 411 0.02 -5.37 16.99
N ARG A 412 1.29 -5.21 17.40
CA ARG A 412 2.28 -4.39 16.67
C ARG A 412 2.55 -4.90 15.26
N ARG A 413 2.73 -6.22 15.11
CA ARG A 413 3.07 -6.85 13.82
C ARG A 413 1.91 -6.80 12.82
N GLY A 414 0.68 -6.75 13.31
CA GLY A 414 -0.51 -6.58 12.49
C GLY A 414 -0.72 -5.16 11.97
N TYR A 415 -0.37 -4.15 12.76
CA TYR A 415 -0.30 -2.75 12.28
C TYR A 415 0.81 -2.57 11.24
N ASP A 416 1.98 -3.20 11.43
CA ASP A 416 3.09 -3.16 10.46
C ASP A 416 2.71 -3.77 9.09
N LEU A 417 1.94 -4.86 9.08
CA LEU A 417 1.45 -5.47 7.82
C LEU A 417 0.39 -4.63 7.11
N LEU A 418 -0.45 -3.91 7.86
CA LEU A 418 -1.40 -2.95 7.28
C LEU A 418 -0.66 -1.71 6.73
N ALA A 419 0.41 -1.25 7.38
CA ALA A 419 1.29 -0.19 6.90
C ALA A 419 2.08 -0.61 5.65
N GLU A 420 2.61 -1.84 5.58
CA GLU A 420 3.25 -2.37 4.37
C GLU A 420 2.26 -2.50 3.19
N SER A 421 0.98 -2.76 3.48
CA SER A 421 -0.08 -2.80 2.45
C SER A 421 -0.48 -1.41 1.93
N SER A 422 -0.35 -0.36 2.75
CA SER A 422 -0.59 1.02 2.34
C SER A 422 0.62 1.63 1.63
N GLU A 423 1.85 1.28 2.00
CA GLU A 423 3.07 1.70 1.28
C GLU A 423 3.16 1.10 -0.14
N ARG A 424 2.65 -0.12 -0.35
CA ARG A 424 2.53 -0.72 -1.70
C ARG A 424 1.42 -0.10 -2.56
N LYS A 425 0.55 0.76 -2.01
CA LYS A 425 -0.39 1.58 -2.80
C LYS A 425 0.25 2.87 -3.33
N ALA A 426 1.44 3.25 -2.83
CA ALA A 426 2.14 4.49 -3.17
C ALA A 426 3.41 4.28 -4.02
N SER A 427 3.69 3.06 -4.46
CA SER A 427 4.71 2.70 -5.47
C SER A 427 4.02 2.11 -6.69
#